data_AF-A0A2M7XH05-F1
#
_entry.id   AF-A0A2M7XH05-F1
#
_cell.length_a   1.000
_cell.length_b   1.000
_cell.length_c   1.000
_cell.angle_alpha   90.00
_cell.angle_beta   90.00
_cell.angle_gamma   90.00
#
_symmetry.space_group_name_H-M   'P 1'
#
loop_
_entity.id
_entity.type
_entity.pdbx_description
1 polymer ?
#
loop_
_entity_poly.entity_id
_entity_poly.type
_entity_poly.pdbx_seq_one_letter_code
_entity_poly.pdbx_strand_id
1 'polypeptide(L)'
;MMLALILAAILAFFPMLLQLQGSDAPSSTLTIFFVFVLAFLMNNAIQKSHELRQNINIELSRLRRLHHLAEKIGDSKVDTEFRVNIEKGIESYLEYLKKNSLAKYKEARGAFRGITFSVYAYEPSTTRGREFVKELFTTTRELALTRQQMIALLDRRISSYGWSILFVIETLVIISILLTQAPGLISYFVSMSTIATIFIITLMVYEVDDNSKIELKEFGLRYGNNLNGLTYDEHSR
;
A
#
# COMPACT_ATOMS: atom_id res chain seq x y z
N MET A 1 -10.24 -3.50 12.76
CA MET A 1 -8.96 -2.80 13.00
C MET A 1 -9.07 -1.77 14.14
N MET A 2 -9.94 -0.75 14.05
CA MET A 2 -10.12 0.26 15.12
C MET A 2 -10.51 -0.35 16.48
N LEU A 3 -11.34 -1.40 16.45
CA LEU A 3 -11.77 -2.11 17.67
C LEU A 3 -10.65 -2.94 18.32
N ALA A 4 -9.75 -3.52 17.52
CA ALA A 4 -8.55 -4.21 18.00
C ALA A 4 -7.54 -3.23 18.59
N LEU A 5 -7.45 -2.03 18.01
CA LEU A 5 -6.65 -0.91 18.52
C LEU A 5 -7.16 -0.36 19.85
N ILE A 6 -8.47 -0.20 19.95
CA ILE A 6 -9.13 0.23 21.19
C ILE A 6 -8.97 -0.87 22.26
N LEU A 7 -9.14 -2.14 21.91
CA LEU A 7 -8.89 -3.25 22.84
C LEU A 7 -7.42 -3.34 23.26
N ALA A 8 -6.47 -3.19 22.34
CA ALA A 8 -5.04 -3.16 22.65
C ALA A 8 -4.66 -1.97 23.52
N ALA A 9 -5.23 -0.79 23.26
CA ALA A 9 -5.03 0.40 24.09
C ALA A 9 -5.64 0.22 25.49
N ILE A 10 -6.85 -0.34 25.59
CA ILE A 10 -7.51 -0.65 26.86
C ILE A 10 -6.70 -1.70 27.64
N LEU A 11 -6.23 -2.76 26.99
CA LEU A 11 -5.42 -3.82 27.60
C LEU A 11 -4.01 -3.35 27.97
N ALA A 12 -3.45 -2.36 27.27
CA ALA A 12 -2.18 -1.72 27.63
C ALA A 12 -2.34 -0.72 28.78
N PHE A 13 -3.51 -0.07 28.91
CA PHE A 13 -3.83 0.83 30.03
C PHE A 13 -4.27 0.10 31.31
N PHE A 14 -4.81 -1.11 31.18
CA PHE A 14 -5.34 -1.87 32.31
C PHE A 14 -4.29 -2.21 33.39
N PRO A 15 -3.05 -2.63 33.05
CA PRO A 15 -1.97 -2.81 34.02
C PRO A 15 -1.51 -1.49 34.65
N MET A 16 -1.53 -0.39 33.90
CA MET A 16 -1.18 0.95 34.39
C MET A 16 -2.19 1.43 35.45
N LEU A 17 -3.47 1.13 35.26
CA LEU A 17 -4.53 1.39 36.26
C LEU A 17 -4.36 0.56 37.53
N LEU A 18 -3.81 -0.65 37.43
CA LEU A 18 -3.56 -1.53 38.58
C LEU A 18 -2.23 -1.22 39.31
N GLN A 19 -1.21 -0.69 38.61
CA GLN A 19 0.09 -0.30 39.20
C GLN A 19 0.07 1.04 39.95
N LEU A 20 -1.01 1.83 39.86
CA LEU A 20 -1.21 3.05 40.66
C LEU A 20 -1.25 2.80 42.19
N GLN A 21 -1.23 1.54 42.64
CA GLN A 21 -1.18 1.19 44.07
C GLN A 21 0.23 0.93 44.64
N GLY A 22 1.30 1.18 43.88
CA GLY A 22 2.62 1.40 44.48
C GLY A 22 3.75 0.57 43.86
N SER A 23 4.50 1.20 42.97
CA SER A 23 5.93 0.94 42.79
C SER A 23 6.55 2.07 41.95
N ASP A 24 7.62 2.70 42.45
CA ASP A 24 8.47 3.66 41.72
C ASP A 24 9.34 2.94 40.66
N ALA A 25 8.70 2.23 39.72
CA ALA A 25 9.40 1.30 38.83
C ALA A 25 9.69 1.89 37.43
N PRO A 26 10.95 1.80 36.94
CA PRO A 26 11.34 2.15 35.57
C PRO A 26 10.67 1.29 34.46
N SER A 27 9.87 0.28 34.82
CA SER A 27 9.08 -0.55 33.90
C SER A 27 7.93 0.21 33.24
N SER A 28 7.36 1.22 33.92
CA SER A 28 6.27 2.05 33.38
C SER A 28 6.74 2.89 32.18
N THR A 29 7.92 3.51 32.27
CA THR A 29 8.50 4.34 31.20
C THR A 29 8.82 3.53 29.94
N LEU A 30 9.40 2.34 30.08
CA LEU A 30 9.70 1.45 28.94
C LEU A 30 8.43 0.96 28.24
N THR A 31 7.38 0.64 29.00
CA THR A 31 6.09 0.22 28.47
C THR A 31 5.41 1.36 27.70
N ILE A 32 5.41 2.57 28.26
CA ILE A 32 4.89 3.77 27.60
C ILE A 32 5.66 4.03 26.29
N PHE A 33 6.99 3.99 26.32
CA PHE A 33 7.82 4.17 25.14
C PHE A 33 7.51 3.13 24.05
N PHE A 34 7.35 1.86 24.42
CA PHE A 34 6.98 0.80 23.49
C PHE A 34 5.63 1.05 22.83
N VAL A 35 4.63 1.49 23.59
CA VAL A 35 3.31 1.87 23.04
C VAL A 35 3.44 3.02 22.03
N PHE A 36 4.27 4.03 22.32
CA PHE A 36 4.52 5.13 21.37
C PHE A 36 5.19 4.63 20.07
N VAL A 37 6.19 3.76 20.18
CA VAL A 37 6.87 3.18 19.01
C VAL A 37 5.88 2.38 18.16
N LEU A 38 5.05 1.54 18.77
CA LEU A 38 4.04 0.76 18.07
C LEU A 38 2.99 1.65 17.40
N ALA A 39 2.47 2.66 18.11
CA ALA A 39 1.51 3.61 17.56
C ALA A 39 2.09 4.35 16.34
N PHE A 40 3.35 4.75 16.41
CA PHE A 40 4.05 5.38 15.29
C PHE A 40 4.21 4.44 14.08
N LEU A 41 4.66 3.20 14.29
CA LEU A 41 4.83 2.22 13.22
C LEU A 41 3.52 1.88 12.53
N MET A 42 2.48 1.66 13.31
CA MET A 42 1.15 1.35 12.80
C MET A 42 0.53 2.56 12.07
N ASN A 43 0.70 3.78 12.58
CA ASN A 43 0.26 4.99 11.86
C ASN A 43 0.97 5.11 10.50
N ASN A 44 2.29 4.86 10.45
CA ASN A 44 3.04 4.85 9.20
C ASN A 44 2.54 3.79 8.22
N ALA A 45 2.22 2.59 8.71
CA ALA A 45 1.74 1.49 7.91
C ALA A 45 0.32 1.77 7.35
N ILE A 46 -0.57 2.35 8.15
CA ILE A 46 -1.90 2.82 7.73
C ILE A 46 -1.76 3.91 6.65
N GLN A 47 -0.91 4.91 6.89
CA GLN A 47 -0.68 5.99 5.94
C GLN A 47 -0.15 5.46 4.60
N LYS A 48 0.82 4.52 4.63
CA LYS A 48 1.34 3.84 3.45
C LYS A 48 0.24 3.11 2.66
N SER A 49 -0.64 2.34 3.32
CA SER A 49 -1.77 1.67 2.64
C SER A 49 -2.74 2.68 2.00
N HIS A 50 -3.04 3.78 2.69
CA HIS A 50 -3.88 4.85 2.15
C HIS A 50 -3.26 5.51 0.91
N GLU A 51 -1.97 5.89 1.00
CA GLU A 51 -1.21 6.46 -0.11
C GLU A 51 -1.14 5.50 -1.30
N LEU A 52 -0.93 4.20 -1.06
CA LEU A 52 -0.89 3.19 -2.11
C LEU A 52 -2.25 3.07 -2.82
N ARG A 53 -3.35 3.00 -2.06
CA ARG A 53 -4.71 2.97 -2.62
C ARG A 53 -5.03 4.21 -3.45
N GLN A 54 -4.65 5.38 -2.97
CA GLN A 54 -4.85 6.63 -3.69
C GLN A 54 -4.06 6.65 -5.01
N ASN A 55 -2.80 6.24 -4.98
CA ASN A 55 -1.96 6.20 -6.19
C ASN A 55 -2.46 5.18 -7.22
N ILE A 56 -2.99 4.02 -6.79
CA ILE A 56 -3.63 3.07 -7.70
C ILE A 56 -4.83 3.70 -8.40
N ASN A 57 -5.71 4.39 -7.66
CA ASN A 57 -6.88 5.05 -8.25
C ASN A 57 -6.46 6.14 -9.25
N ILE A 58 -5.40 6.90 -8.94
CA ILE A 58 -4.84 7.91 -9.83
C ILE A 58 -4.27 7.26 -11.11
N GLU A 59 -3.51 6.17 -10.99
CA GLU A 59 -2.97 5.43 -12.13
C GLU A 59 -4.09 4.91 -13.04
N LEU A 60 -5.09 4.25 -12.45
CA LEU A 60 -6.26 3.72 -13.14
C LEU A 60 -7.07 4.81 -13.86
N SER A 61 -7.26 5.97 -13.22
CA SER A 61 -7.93 7.13 -13.82
C SER A 61 -7.14 7.66 -15.03
N ARG A 62 -5.82 7.77 -14.90
CA ARG A 62 -4.94 8.24 -15.98
C ARG A 62 -4.85 7.26 -17.15
N LEU A 63 -4.86 5.95 -16.89
CA LEU A 63 -4.94 4.93 -17.93
C LEU A 63 -6.23 5.04 -18.73
N ARG A 64 -7.38 5.23 -18.05
CA ARG A 64 -8.67 5.46 -18.71
C ARG A 64 -8.65 6.76 -19.52
N ARG A 65 -8.07 7.83 -18.98
CA ARG A 65 -7.89 9.07 -19.72
C ARG A 65 -7.04 8.87 -20.98
N LEU A 66 -5.95 8.12 -20.88
CA LEU A 66 -5.05 7.81 -21.98
C LEU A 66 -5.79 7.03 -23.09
N HIS A 67 -6.62 6.06 -22.72
CA HIS A 67 -7.53 5.36 -23.62
C HIS A 67 -8.47 6.33 -24.35
N HIS A 68 -9.24 7.15 -23.61
CA HIS A 68 -10.18 8.09 -24.23
C HIS A 68 -9.52 9.17 -25.10
N LEU A 69 -8.31 9.61 -24.74
CA LEU A 69 -7.55 10.55 -25.57
C LEU A 69 -7.14 9.89 -26.90
N ALA A 70 -6.74 8.61 -26.87
CA ALA A 70 -6.42 7.85 -28.08
C ALA A 70 -7.66 7.64 -28.96
N GLU A 71 -8.84 7.40 -28.37
CA GLU A 71 -10.11 7.30 -29.11
C GLU A 71 -10.49 8.59 -29.86
N LYS A 72 -10.10 9.76 -29.35
CA LYS A 72 -10.53 11.07 -29.88
C LYS A 72 -9.55 11.73 -30.84
N ILE A 73 -8.44 11.05 -31.18
CA ILE A 73 -7.33 11.64 -31.94
C ILE A 73 -7.69 11.88 -33.42
N GLY A 74 -8.42 10.94 -34.04
CA GLY A 74 -8.81 10.98 -35.45
C GLY A 74 -9.18 9.58 -35.99
N ASP A 75 -9.61 9.53 -37.25
CA ASP A 75 -10.07 8.30 -37.92
C ASP A 75 -9.14 7.88 -39.09
N SER A 76 -7.94 8.46 -39.21
CA SER A 76 -7.01 8.02 -40.24
C SER A 76 -6.51 6.59 -39.95
N LYS A 77 -5.94 5.92 -40.95
CA LYS A 77 -5.36 4.58 -40.77
C LYS A 77 -4.29 4.56 -39.67
N VAL A 78 -3.45 5.61 -39.63
CA VAL A 78 -2.39 5.77 -38.62
C VAL A 78 -3.00 5.99 -37.23
N ASP A 79 -4.05 6.79 -37.13
CA ASP A 79 -4.76 7.04 -35.86
C ASP A 79 -5.42 5.78 -35.31
N THR A 80 -6.01 4.98 -36.20
CA THR A 80 -6.65 3.70 -35.86
C THR A 80 -5.61 2.69 -35.36
N GLU A 81 -4.47 2.58 -36.05
CA GLU A 81 -3.37 1.70 -35.63
C GLU A 81 -2.79 2.13 -34.27
N PHE A 82 -2.60 3.43 -34.08
CA PHE A 82 -2.19 4.00 -32.80
C PHE A 82 -3.17 3.67 -31.68
N ARG A 83 -4.48 3.86 -31.90
CA ARG A 83 -5.54 3.53 -30.92
C ARG A 83 -5.47 2.07 -30.49
N VAL A 84 -5.42 1.15 -31.45
CA VAL A 84 -5.34 -0.30 -31.18
C VAL A 84 -4.07 -0.66 -30.41
N ASN A 85 -2.93 -0.02 -30.72
CA ASN A 85 -1.68 -0.27 -30.00
C ASN A 85 -1.73 0.24 -28.56
N ILE A 86 -2.39 1.37 -28.32
CA ILE A 86 -2.61 1.91 -26.97
C ILE A 86 -3.53 1.02 -26.16
N GLU A 87 -4.67 0.65 -26.74
CA GLU A 87 -5.67 -0.24 -26.13
C GLU A 87 -5.02 -1.56 -25.70
N LYS A 88 -4.40 -2.29 -26.64
CA LYS A 88 -3.68 -3.54 -26.34
C LYS A 88 -2.58 -3.37 -25.30
N GLY A 89 -1.88 -2.23 -25.32
CA GLY A 89 -0.85 -1.91 -24.34
C GLY A 89 -1.42 -1.75 -22.93
N ILE A 90 -2.54 -1.01 -22.80
CA ILE A 90 -3.26 -0.83 -21.54
C ILE A 90 -3.82 -2.18 -21.07
N GLU A 91 -4.48 -2.94 -21.93
CA GLU A 91 -5.05 -4.24 -21.56
C GLU A 91 -4.00 -5.22 -21.06
N SER A 92 -2.89 -5.35 -21.80
CA SER A 92 -1.75 -6.20 -21.42
C SER A 92 -1.18 -5.78 -20.07
N TYR A 93 -1.09 -4.47 -19.81
CA TYR A 93 -0.62 -3.93 -18.54
C TYR A 93 -1.58 -4.24 -17.38
N LEU A 94 -2.89 -4.04 -17.56
CA LEU A 94 -3.91 -4.31 -16.56
C LEU A 94 -4.03 -5.82 -16.24
N GLU A 95 -4.05 -6.66 -17.28
CA GLU A 95 -4.16 -8.12 -17.13
C GLU A 95 -2.91 -8.71 -16.47
N TYR A 96 -1.72 -8.17 -16.77
CA TYR A 96 -0.50 -8.57 -16.09
C TYR A 96 -0.61 -8.37 -14.57
N LEU A 97 -1.08 -7.21 -14.12
CA LEU A 97 -1.22 -6.90 -12.69
C LEU A 97 -2.33 -7.67 -12.00
N LYS A 98 -3.44 -7.92 -12.71
CA LYS A 98 -4.52 -8.80 -12.23
C LYS A 98 -4.01 -10.21 -11.96
N LYS A 99 -3.24 -10.79 -12.89
CA LYS A 99 -2.72 -12.16 -12.79
C LYS A 99 -1.61 -12.30 -11.74
N ASN A 100 -0.71 -11.31 -11.66
CA ASN A 100 0.52 -11.42 -10.89
C ASN A 100 0.47 -10.70 -9.52
N SER A 101 -0.65 -10.05 -9.19
CA SER A 101 -0.80 -9.17 -8.02
C SER A 101 0.12 -7.94 -8.06
N LEU A 102 -0.17 -6.95 -7.23
CA LEU A 102 0.66 -5.76 -7.07
C LEU A 102 2.05 -6.08 -6.48
N ALA A 103 2.26 -7.29 -5.94
CA ALA A 103 3.58 -7.76 -5.50
C ALA A 103 4.63 -7.73 -6.63
N LYS A 104 4.20 -7.98 -7.88
CA LYS A 104 5.07 -7.98 -9.07
C LYS A 104 4.99 -6.68 -9.88
N TYR A 105 4.59 -5.57 -9.24
CA TYR A 105 4.37 -4.30 -9.92
C TYR A 105 5.59 -3.79 -10.72
N LYS A 106 6.82 -4.02 -10.21
CA LYS A 106 8.07 -3.69 -10.90
C LYS A 106 8.26 -4.46 -12.21
N GLU A 107 7.84 -5.72 -12.25
CA GLU A 107 7.97 -6.59 -13.43
C GLU A 107 7.02 -6.15 -14.56
N ALA A 108 5.94 -5.43 -14.24
CA ALA A 108 5.01 -4.85 -15.21
C ALA A 108 5.61 -3.70 -16.05
N ARG A 109 6.89 -3.35 -15.85
CA ARG A 109 7.62 -2.32 -16.60
C ARG A 109 7.64 -2.59 -18.11
N GLY A 110 7.70 -3.86 -18.53
CA GLY A 110 7.68 -4.24 -19.93
C GLY A 110 6.38 -3.82 -20.62
N ALA A 111 5.24 -4.21 -20.04
CA ALA A 111 3.92 -3.84 -20.55
C ALA A 111 3.71 -2.31 -20.53
N PHE A 112 4.11 -1.63 -19.45
CA PHE A 112 4.03 -0.17 -19.38
C PHE A 112 4.88 0.53 -20.45
N ARG A 113 6.07 0.02 -20.74
CA ARG A 113 6.93 0.55 -21.81
C ARG A 113 6.28 0.48 -23.18
N GLY A 114 5.49 -0.57 -23.44
CA GLY A 114 4.70 -0.69 -24.67
C GLY A 114 3.77 0.51 -24.86
N ILE A 115 3.03 0.89 -23.80
CA ILE A 115 2.16 2.08 -23.81
C ILE A 115 2.98 3.34 -24.12
N THR A 116 4.07 3.56 -23.38
CA THR A 116 4.89 4.77 -23.57
C THR A 116 5.50 4.84 -24.97
N PHE A 117 5.94 3.71 -25.52
CA PHE A 117 6.51 3.63 -26.86
C PHE A 117 5.48 4.01 -27.92
N SER A 118 4.26 3.47 -27.83
CA SER A 118 3.17 3.82 -28.73
C SER A 118 2.87 5.33 -28.72
N VAL A 119 2.86 5.95 -27.53
CA VAL A 119 2.65 7.41 -27.40
C VAL A 119 3.81 8.21 -28.03
N TYR A 120 5.06 7.81 -27.82
CA TYR A 120 6.23 8.51 -28.36
C TYR A 120 6.43 8.32 -29.86
N ALA A 121 6.02 7.18 -30.40
CA ALA A 121 6.18 6.86 -31.82
C ALA A 121 5.07 7.47 -32.69
N TYR A 122 4.02 8.04 -32.10
CA TYR A 122 2.89 8.58 -32.86
C TYR A 122 3.15 10.00 -33.37
N GLU A 123 3.02 10.18 -34.68
CA GLU A 123 3.17 11.46 -35.36
C GLU A 123 1.79 11.98 -35.82
N PRO A 124 1.26 13.05 -35.20
CA PRO A 124 -0.05 13.58 -35.56
C PRO A 124 -0.02 14.31 -36.90
N SER A 125 -0.97 13.99 -37.77
CA SER A 125 -1.12 14.63 -39.10
C SER A 125 -1.92 15.94 -39.06
N THR A 126 -2.68 16.20 -37.99
CA THR A 126 -3.57 17.36 -37.87
C THR A 126 -3.22 18.26 -36.67
N THR A 127 -3.58 19.55 -36.74
CA THR A 127 -3.42 20.47 -35.60
C THR A 127 -4.18 20.00 -34.37
N ARG A 128 -5.40 19.47 -34.56
CA ARG A 128 -6.20 18.88 -33.48
C ARG A 128 -5.50 17.65 -32.87
N GLY A 129 -4.94 16.78 -33.71
CA GLY A 129 -4.13 15.64 -33.25
C GLY A 129 -2.93 16.08 -32.42
N ARG A 130 -2.24 17.16 -32.81
CA ARG A 130 -1.12 17.72 -32.02
C ARG A 130 -1.51 18.09 -30.60
N GLU A 131 -2.68 18.71 -30.39
CA GLU A 131 -3.16 19.06 -29.05
C GLU A 131 -3.46 17.80 -28.21
N PHE A 132 -4.10 16.78 -28.78
CA PHE A 132 -4.32 15.51 -28.09
C PHE A 132 -3.02 14.80 -27.75
N VAL A 133 -2.02 14.81 -28.65
CA VAL A 133 -0.70 14.23 -28.41
C VAL A 133 0.02 14.93 -27.27
N LYS A 134 -0.06 16.26 -27.18
CA LYS A 134 0.49 17.01 -26.05
C LYS A 134 -0.14 16.59 -24.72
N GLU A 135 -1.45 16.35 -24.71
CA GLU A 135 -2.16 15.86 -23.53
C GLU A 135 -1.80 14.40 -23.20
N LEU A 136 -1.60 13.55 -24.23
CA LEU A 136 -1.12 12.18 -24.08
C LEU A 136 0.29 12.15 -23.48
N PHE A 137 1.21 13.01 -23.92
CA PHE A 137 2.54 13.11 -23.32
C PHE A 137 2.48 13.55 -21.86
N THR A 138 1.63 14.53 -21.55
CA THR A 138 1.44 15.00 -20.17
C THR A 138 0.89 13.88 -19.29
N THR A 139 -0.16 13.20 -19.74
CA THR A 139 -0.78 12.08 -19.03
C THR A 139 0.20 10.92 -18.85
N THR A 140 0.99 10.60 -19.88
CA THR A 140 2.01 9.53 -19.83
C THR A 140 3.13 9.85 -18.85
N ARG A 141 3.60 11.11 -18.81
CA ARG A 141 4.60 11.58 -17.84
C ARG A 141 4.07 11.47 -16.41
N GLU A 142 2.85 11.95 -16.18
CA GLU A 142 2.21 11.85 -14.88
C GLU A 142 2.00 10.41 -14.43
N LEU A 143 1.62 9.54 -15.36
CA LEU A 143 1.50 8.11 -15.12
C LEU A 143 2.84 7.55 -14.66
N ALA A 144 3.93 7.81 -15.38
CA ALA A 144 5.28 7.38 -15.01
C ALA A 144 5.71 7.87 -13.60
N LEU A 145 5.40 9.12 -13.23
CA LEU A 145 5.67 9.65 -11.90
C LEU A 145 4.91 8.88 -10.80
N THR A 146 3.62 8.62 -11.00
CA THR A 146 2.83 7.83 -10.05
C THR A 146 3.32 6.39 -9.94
N ARG A 147 3.77 5.77 -11.04
CA ARG A 147 4.42 4.46 -10.97
C ARG A 147 5.66 4.48 -10.08
N GLN A 148 6.51 5.50 -10.22
CA GLN A 148 7.72 5.63 -9.42
C GLN A 148 7.39 5.80 -7.93
N GLN A 149 6.36 6.60 -7.61
CA GLN A 149 5.85 6.76 -6.25
C GLN A 149 5.33 5.43 -5.69
N MET A 150 4.55 4.66 -6.46
CA MET A 150 4.07 3.35 -6.01
C MET A 150 5.20 2.35 -5.81
N ILE A 151 6.21 2.34 -6.68
CA ILE A 151 7.41 1.52 -6.49
C ILE A 151 8.09 1.86 -5.16
N ALA A 152 8.29 3.16 -4.89
CA ALA A 152 8.88 3.61 -3.63
C ALA A 152 8.04 3.21 -2.41
N LEU A 153 6.70 3.31 -2.50
CA LEU A 153 5.79 2.88 -1.44
C LEU A 153 5.82 1.37 -1.21
N LEU A 154 5.87 0.56 -2.27
CA LEU A 154 5.96 -0.90 -2.18
C LEU A 154 7.31 -1.36 -1.60
N ASP A 155 8.38 -0.60 -1.87
CA ASP A 155 9.73 -0.83 -1.33
C ASP A 155 9.91 -0.30 0.10
N ARG A 156 9.09 0.68 0.53
CA ARG A 156 9.10 1.26 1.87
C ARG A 156 8.53 0.26 2.88
N ARG A 157 9.34 -0.71 3.27
CA ARG A 157 9.09 -1.67 4.36
C ARG A 157 9.93 -1.28 5.57
N ILE A 158 9.56 -1.75 6.76
CA ILE A 158 10.43 -1.66 7.93
C ILE A 158 11.70 -2.45 7.60
N SER A 159 12.86 -1.79 7.68
CA SER A 159 14.14 -2.43 7.38
C SER A 159 14.42 -3.55 8.38
N SER A 160 15.25 -4.52 8.00
CA SER A 160 15.71 -5.56 8.92
C SER A 160 16.32 -4.99 10.20
N TYR A 161 16.99 -3.84 10.10
CA TYR A 161 17.51 -3.09 11.24
C TYR A 161 16.39 -2.53 12.13
N GLY A 162 15.33 -1.96 11.54
CA GLY A 162 14.15 -1.50 12.28
C GLY A 162 13.45 -2.64 13.03
N TRP A 163 13.32 -3.81 12.38
CA TRP A 163 12.80 -5.02 13.03
C TRP A 163 13.69 -5.49 14.18
N SER A 164 15.02 -5.46 14.00
CA SER A 164 15.97 -5.83 15.06
C SER A 164 15.84 -4.93 16.29
N ILE A 165 15.73 -3.61 16.09
CA ILE A 165 15.49 -2.64 17.18
C ILE A 165 14.17 -2.95 17.88
N LEU A 166 13.10 -3.22 17.12
CA LEU A 166 11.79 -3.55 17.69
C LEU A 166 11.87 -4.80 18.58
N PHE A 167 12.50 -5.88 18.11
CA PHE A 167 12.67 -7.10 18.89
C PHE A 167 13.51 -6.90 20.15
N VAL A 168 14.55 -6.05 20.11
CA VAL A 168 15.35 -5.72 21.28
C VAL A 168 14.50 -4.98 22.32
N ILE A 169 13.74 -3.96 21.90
CA ILE A 169 12.85 -3.21 22.81
C ILE A 169 11.78 -4.14 23.38
N GLU A 170 11.14 -4.95 22.55
CA GLU A 170 10.13 -5.94 22.94
C GLU A 170 10.68 -6.92 23.98
N THR A 171 11.88 -7.46 23.75
CA THR A 171 12.54 -8.38 24.69
C THR A 171 12.84 -7.71 26.03
N LEU A 172 13.35 -6.47 26.02
CA LEU A 172 13.63 -5.73 27.25
C LEU A 172 12.36 -5.44 28.05
N VAL A 173 11.25 -5.11 27.38
CA VAL A 173 9.95 -4.90 28.01
C VAL A 173 9.43 -6.20 28.62
N ILE A 174 9.49 -7.31 27.89
CA ILE A 174 9.06 -8.63 28.40
C ILE A 174 9.88 -9.04 29.63
N ILE A 175 11.22 -8.92 29.57
CA ILE A 175 12.09 -9.20 30.71
C ILE A 175 11.73 -8.31 31.91
N SER A 176 11.49 -7.02 31.68
CA SER A 176 11.08 -6.09 32.74
C SER A 176 9.76 -6.50 33.40
N ILE A 177 8.76 -6.90 32.60
CA ILE A 177 7.47 -7.40 33.11
C ILE A 177 7.66 -8.66 33.96
N LEU A 178 8.53 -9.59 33.54
CA LEU A 178 8.80 -10.82 34.28
C LEU A 178 9.56 -10.55 35.59
N LEU A 179 10.54 -9.63 35.60
CA LEU A 179 11.32 -9.28 36.79
C LEU A 179 10.54 -8.45 37.81
N THR A 180 9.57 -7.65 37.36
CA THR A 180 8.75 -6.79 38.23
C THR A 180 7.42 -7.44 38.63
N GLN A 181 7.20 -8.70 38.27
CA GLN A 181 5.99 -9.43 38.60
C GLN A 181 5.88 -9.67 40.11
N ALA A 182 4.79 -9.21 40.72
CA ALA A 182 4.49 -9.49 42.11
C ALA A 182 4.09 -10.96 42.32
N PRO A 183 4.36 -11.55 43.50
CA PRO A 183 3.91 -12.90 43.82
C PRO A 183 2.38 -12.96 43.91
N GLY A 184 1.75 -13.88 43.16
CA GLY A 184 0.31 -14.12 43.18
C GLY A 184 -0.27 -14.48 41.81
N LEU A 185 -1.38 -15.24 41.81
CA LEU A 185 -2.04 -15.68 40.57
C LEU A 185 -2.55 -14.51 39.72
N ILE A 186 -3.12 -13.48 40.34
CA ILE A 186 -3.66 -12.30 39.63
C ILE A 186 -2.52 -11.56 38.91
N SER A 187 -1.41 -11.30 39.59
CA SER A 187 -0.26 -10.63 38.98
C SER A 187 0.33 -11.45 37.83
N TYR A 188 0.36 -12.78 37.94
CA TYR A 188 0.82 -13.65 36.86
C TYR A 188 -0.07 -13.52 35.61
N PHE A 189 -1.40 -13.60 35.77
CA PHE A 189 -2.32 -13.46 34.65
C PHE A 189 -2.23 -12.10 33.98
N VAL A 190 -2.08 -11.02 34.75
CA VAL A 190 -1.90 -9.66 34.19
C VAL A 190 -0.62 -9.58 33.38
N SER A 191 0.53 -9.99 33.94
CA SER A 191 1.81 -9.99 33.22
C SER A 191 1.78 -10.80 31.92
N MET A 192 1.21 -12.01 31.96
CA MET A 192 1.09 -12.86 30.77
C MET A 192 0.14 -12.27 29.72
N SER A 193 -0.97 -11.65 30.14
CA SER A 193 -1.88 -10.95 29.23
C SER A 193 -1.22 -9.75 28.57
N THR A 194 -0.38 -9.00 29.30
CA THR A 194 0.38 -7.89 28.72
C THR A 194 1.39 -8.39 27.68
N ILE A 195 2.14 -9.44 27.99
CA ILE A 195 3.09 -10.07 27.05
C ILE A 195 2.37 -10.58 25.79
N ALA A 196 1.23 -11.26 25.95
CA ALA A 196 0.42 -11.70 24.81
C ALA A 196 -0.06 -10.53 23.95
N THR A 197 -0.45 -9.42 24.59
CA THR A 197 -0.87 -8.19 23.88
C THR A 197 0.27 -7.60 23.06
N ILE A 198 1.48 -7.55 23.64
CA ILE A 198 2.70 -7.09 22.95
C ILE A 198 2.92 -7.91 21.67
N PHE A 199 2.92 -9.24 21.77
CA PHE A 199 3.08 -10.12 20.60
C PHE A 199 1.98 -9.94 19.56
N ILE A 200 0.72 -9.81 19.98
CA ILE A 200 -0.40 -9.57 19.07
C ILE A 200 -0.19 -8.26 18.29
N ILE A 201 0.21 -7.18 18.96
CA ILE A 201 0.40 -5.90 18.28
C ILE A 201 1.63 -5.96 17.36
N THR A 202 2.75 -6.56 17.79
CA THR A 202 3.93 -6.77 16.94
C THR A 202 3.55 -7.55 15.67
N LEU A 203 2.74 -8.60 15.81
CA LEU A 203 2.23 -9.38 14.69
C LEU A 203 1.32 -8.54 13.77
N MET A 204 0.47 -7.68 14.34
CA MET A 204 -0.35 -6.76 13.54
C MET A 204 0.52 -5.75 12.76
N VAL A 205 1.57 -5.19 13.38
CA VAL A 205 2.51 -4.30 12.68
C VAL A 205 3.20 -5.04 11.54
N TYR A 206 3.59 -6.29 11.75
CA TYR A 206 4.19 -7.13 10.71
C TYR A 206 3.23 -7.34 9.53
N GLU A 207 1.97 -7.68 9.82
CA GLU A 207 0.97 -7.95 8.79
C GLU A 207 0.63 -6.70 7.96
N VAL A 208 0.61 -5.52 8.58
CA VAL A 208 0.36 -4.25 7.87
C VAL A 208 1.61 -3.78 7.11
N ASP A 209 2.83 -3.96 7.65
CA ASP A 209 4.06 -3.56 6.95
C ASP A 209 4.31 -4.35 5.67
N ASP A 210 4.08 -5.67 5.70
CA ASP A 210 4.32 -6.55 4.55
C ASP A 210 3.29 -6.36 3.41
N ASN A 211 2.27 -5.50 3.59
CA ASN A 211 1.06 -5.42 2.76
C ASN A 211 0.54 -6.84 2.51
N SER A 212 -0.37 -7.33 3.36
CA SER A 212 -0.86 -8.71 3.29
C SER A 212 -1.05 -9.18 1.84
N LYS A 213 -0.64 -10.42 1.52
CA LYS A 213 -0.80 -11.01 0.17
C LYS A 213 -2.24 -10.87 -0.35
N ILE A 214 -3.20 -10.83 0.57
CA ILE A 214 -4.63 -10.59 0.32
C ILE A 214 -4.87 -9.18 -0.20
N GLU A 215 -4.34 -8.14 0.46
CA GLU A 215 -4.51 -6.74 0.05
C GLU A 215 -3.83 -6.46 -1.30
N LEU A 216 -2.62 -6.98 -1.52
CA LEU A 216 -1.95 -6.86 -2.83
C LEU A 216 -2.73 -7.57 -3.95
N LYS A 217 -3.39 -8.69 -3.63
CA LYS A 217 -4.28 -9.39 -4.56
C LYS A 217 -5.56 -8.59 -4.82
N GLU A 218 -6.17 -8.00 -3.79
CA GLU A 218 -7.33 -7.11 -3.94
C GLU A 218 -6.99 -5.93 -4.86
N PHE A 219 -5.82 -5.31 -4.65
CA PHE A 219 -5.34 -4.27 -5.54
C PHE A 219 -5.19 -4.76 -6.97
N GLY A 220 -4.59 -5.93 -7.21
CA GLY A 220 -4.52 -6.55 -8.54
C GLY A 220 -5.90 -6.74 -9.19
N LEU A 221 -6.91 -7.17 -8.41
CA LEU A 221 -8.28 -7.31 -8.90
C LEU A 221 -8.91 -5.98 -9.33
N ARG A 222 -8.55 -4.86 -8.69
CA ARG A 222 -9.02 -3.52 -9.11
C ARG A 222 -8.53 -3.15 -10.51
N TYR A 223 -7.30 -3.55 -10.88
CA TYR A 223 -6.81 -3.39 -12.26
C TYR A 223 -7.65 -4.22 -13.24
N GLY A 224 -7.99 -5.45 -12.88
CA GLY A 224 -8.88 -6.30 -13.68
C GLY A 224 -10.32 -5.78 -13.80
N ASN A 225 -10.90 -5.22 -12.74
CA ASN A 225 -12.24 -4.64 -12.80
C ASN A 225 -12.28 -3.39 -13.69
N ASN A 226 -11.20 -2.62 -13.74
CA ASN A 226 -11.12 -1.46 -14.63
C ASN A 226 -10.96 -1.88 -16.10
N LEU A 227 -10.27 -2.99 -16.38
CA LEU A 227 -10.24 -3.60 -17.72
C LEU A 227 -11.65 -3.90 -18.24
N ASN A 228 -12.49 -4.51 -17.39
CA ASN A 228 -13.89 -4.80 -17.73
C ASN A 228 -14.69 -3.51 -17.97
N GLY A 229 -14.40 -2.45 -17.22
CA GLY A 229 -15.04 -1.14 -17.41
C GLY A 229 -14.68 -0.48 -18.75
N LEU A 230 -13.46 -0.69 -19.25
CA LEU A 230 -13.04 -0.21 -20.57
C LEU A 230 -13.73 -0.98 -21.70
N THR A 231 -13.85 -2.31 -21.58
CA THR A 231 -14.47 -3.18 -22.60
C THR A 231 -16.00 -3.10 -22.64
N TYR A 232 -16.68 -2.85 -21.52
CA TYR A 232 -18.15 -2.70 -21.49
C TYR A 232 -18.65 -1.43 -22.20
N ASP A 233 -17.87 -0.35 -22.19
CA ASP A 233 -18.23 0.91 -22.87
C ASP A 233 -18.19 0.78 -24.40
N GLU A 234 -17.49 -0.22 -24.95
CA GLU A 234 -17.43 -0.47 -26.40
C GLU A 234 -18.61 -1.28 -26.94
N HIS A 235 -19.23 -2.14 -26.13
CA HIS A 235 -20.39 -2.95 -26.56
C HIS A 235 -21.74 -2.25 -26.37
N SER A 236 -21.74 -1.04 -25.80
CA SER A 236 -22.93 -0.24 -25.56
C SER A 236 -23.12 0.93 -26.55
N ARG A 237 -22.25 1.04 -27.56
CA ARG A 237 -22.34 2.00 -28.67
C ARG A 237 -22.50 1.29 -30.01
#